data_AF-A0A8X6QM44-F1
#
_entry.id   AF-A0A8X6QM44-F1
#
_cell.length_a   1.000
_cell.length_b   1.000
_cell.length_c   1.000
_cell.angle_alpha   90.00
_cell.angle_beta   90.00
_cell.angle_gamma   90.00
#
_symmetry.space_group_name_H-M   'P 1'
#
loop_
_entity.id
_entity.type
_entity.pdbx_description
1 polymer ?
#
loop_
_entity_poly.entity_id
_entity_poly.type
_entity_poly.pdbx_seq_one_letter_code
_entity_poly.pdbx_strand_id
1 'polypeptide(L)'
;MGAAGTIWVNRTQNCPLEDIKSIKKKNRSSNFQNSKNLRMARWNDNSVVILASKQYSFEPVAKTKRWSNNDKKIIRDRYINGILCLNIINLWEAPIIWIKIFLSTGVPHGLKMMVATFLFTLEVPIQNALLLYRLCPSNNCNKIDLLQFRREICQIYFSNYKKRPNNSLATGKPKTLSKRVSDDVRNII
;
A
#
# COMPACT_ATOMS: atom_id res chain seq x y z
N MET A 1 -2.51 4.46 26.10
CA MET A 1 -2.20 4.21 24.67
C MET A 1 -1.08 3.18 24.57
N GLY A 2 -1.23 2.17 23.73
CA GLY A 2 -0.15 1.23 23.38
C GLY A 2 0.62 1.72 22.17
N ALA A 3 1.93 1.47 22.13
CA ALA A 3 2.79 1.77 20.98
C ALA A 3 3.34 0.48 20.38
N ALA A 4 3.40 0.44 19.05
CA ALA A 4 4.05 -0.62 18.28
C ALA A 4 4.78 0.03 17.11
N GLY A 5 6.02 -0.37 16.86
CA GLY A 5 6.84 0.23 15.81
C GLY A 5 8.01 -0.65 15.39
N THR A 6 8.61 -0.30 14.27
CA THR A 6 9.96 -0.76 13.92
C THR A 6 10.99 0.16 14.59
N ILE A 7 12.06 -0.41 15.11
CA ILE A 7 13.15 0.34 15.77
C ILE A 7 14.44 0.15 14.98
N TRP A 8 15.21 1.22 14.88
CA TRP A 8 16.55 1.18 14.30
C TRP A 8 17.52 0.46 15.24
N VAL A 9 18.45 -0.30 14.68
CA VAL A 9 19.41 -1.10 15.45
C VAL A 9 20.14 -0.28 16.53
N ASN A 10 20.56 0.93 16.18
CA ASN A 10 21.27 1.86 17.07
C ASN A 10 20.40 2.48 18.19
N ARG A 11 19.10 2.17 18.23
CA ARG A 11 18.14 2.70 19.23
C ARG A 11 17.61 1.62 20.18
N THR A 12 18.29 0.46 20.27
CA THR A 12 17.83 -0.71 21.04
C THR A 12 18.28 -0.75 22.51
N GLN A 13 18.93 0.32 23.00
CA GLN A 13 19.32 0.56 24.41
C GLN A 13 19.62 -0.72 25.21
N ASN A 14 20.78 -1.35 24.97
CA ASN A 14 21.30 -2.54 25.68
C ASN A 14 20.31 -3.70 25.87
N CYS A 15 19.25 -3.80 25.06
CA CYS A 15 18.37 -4.95 25.15
C CYS A 15 19.10 -6.22 24.70
N PRO A 16 19.04 -7.31 25.50
CA PRO A 16 19.71 -8.57 25.17
C PRO A 16 18.98 -9.28 24.02
N LEU A 17 19.25 -8.85 22.79
CA LEU A 17 18.81 -9.49 21.56
C LEU A 17 20.00 -10.23 20.93
N GLU A 18 19.75 -11.43 20.37
CA GLU A 18 20.77 -12.19 19.62
C GLU A 18 21.49 -11.32 18.59
N ASP A 19 22.82 -11.36 18.55
CA ASP A 19 23.61 -10.51 17.67
C ASP A 19 23.18 -10.63 16.19
N ILE A 20 23.24 -9.50 15.47
CA ILE A 20 22.74 -9.39 14.08
C ILE A 20 23.44 -10.40 13.18
N LYS A 21 24.74 -10.63 13.39
CA LYS A 21 25.54 -11.59 12.63
C LYS A 21 25.02 -13.01 12.81
N SER A 22 24.58 -13.36 14.02
CA SER A 22 24.04 -14.69 14.32
C SER A 22 22.68 -14.91 13.66
N ILE A 23 21.80 -13.89 13.73
CA ILE A 23 20.44 -14.01 13.20
C ILE A 23 20.41 -13.99 11.66
N LYS A 24 21.33 -13.27 11.01
CA LYS A 24 21.48 -13.27 9.55
C LYS A 24 21.85 -14.65 9.00
N LYS A 25 22.62 -15.45 9.76
CA LYS A 25 23.00 -16.82 9.38
C LYS A 25 21.85 -17.80 9.53
N LYS A 26 20.92 -17.54 10.44
CA LYS A 26 19.72 -18.36 10.62
C LYS A 26 18.70 -17.99 9.55
N ASN A 27 18.46 -18.90 8.62
CA ASN A 27 17.39 -18.76 7.62
C ASN A 27 16.04 -18.58 8.34
N ARG A 28 15.38 -17.45 8.08
CA ARG A 28 14.02 -17.10 8.53
C ARG A 28 13.72 -17.46 10.00
N SER A 29 14.41 -16.75 10.89
CA SER A 29 14.30 -16.94 12.34
C SER A 29 13.77 -15.70 13.05
N SER A 30 13.06 -15.94 14.15
CA SER A 30 12.63 -14.94 15.13
C SER A 30 13.38 -15.14 16.44
N ASN A 31 13.89 -14.06 17.00
CA ASN A 31 14.22 -14.02 18.41
C ASN A 31 13.32 -13.02 19.14
N PHE A 32 12.81 -13.41 20.30
CA PHE A 32 11.89 -12.62 21.12
C PHE A 32 12.51 -12.35 22.48
N GLN A 33 12.49 -11.09 22.89
CA GLN A 33 12.85 -10.69 24.23
C GLN A 33 11.66 -9.96 24.86
N ASN A 34 11.16 -10.50 25.97
CA ASN A 34 10.10 -9.90 26.74
C ASN A 34 10.70 -9.22 27.97
N SER A 35 10.56 -7.90 28.05
CA SER A 35 10.71 -7.16 29.30
C SER A 35 9.32 -6.85 29.87
N LYS A 36 9.23 -6.52 31.17
CA LYS A 36 7.96 -6.23 31.87
C LYS A 36 7.11 -5.17 31.16
N ASN A 37 7.74 -4.18 30.52
CA ASN A 37 7.05 -3.03 29.90
C ASN A 37 7.18 -2.94 28.37
N LEU A 38 8.09 -3.71 27.78
CA LEU A 38 8.39 -3.65 26.36
C LEU A 38 8.73 -5.04 25.87
N ARG A 39 8.06 -5.46 24.80
CA ARG A 39 8.41 -6.66 24.08
C ARG A 39 9.19 -6.20 22.86
N MET A 40 10.32 -6.84 22.59
CA MET A 40 11.06 -6.66 21.35
C MET A 40 11.25 -7.98 20.61
N ALA A 41 11.23 -7.91 19.28
CA ALA A 41 11.48 -9.04 18.41
C ALA A 41 12.48 -8.66 17.34
N ARG A 42 13.43 -9.55 17.06
CA ARG A 42 14.30 -9.46 15.88
C ARG A 42 13.87 -10.54 14.91
N TRP A 43 13.50 -10.12 13.71
CA TRP A 43 13.00 -11.01 12.66
C TRP A 43 13.94 -10.94 11.47
N ASN A 44 14.40 -12.10 10.99
CA ASN A 44 15.13 -12.20 9.74
C ASN A 44 14.18 -12.71 8.65
N ASP A 45 13.86 -11.87 7.64
CA ASP A 45 13.18 -12.33 6.42
C ASP A 45 14.13 -12.22 5.22
N ASN A 46 13.90 -11.27 4.31
CA ASN A 46 14.91 -10.82 3.35
C ASN A 46 15.99 -9.96 4.02
N SER A 47 15.60 -9.23 5.06
CA SER A 47 16.48 -8.39 5.88
C SER A 47 16.08 -8.51 7.34
N VAL A 48 17.02 -8.15 8.22
CA VAL A 48 16.78 -8.17 9.67
C VAL A 48 16.02 -6.91 10.08
N VAL A 49 14.84 -7.10 10.66
CA VAL A 49 13.99 -6.02 11.18
C VAL A 49 13.83 -6.20 12.69
N ILE A 50 13.84 -5.09 13.42
CA ILE A 50 13.57 -5.06 14.86
C ILE A 50 12.21 -4.42 15.08
N LEU A 51 11.37 -5.13 15.83
CA LEU A 51 10.03 -4.71 16.21
C LEU A 51 10.02 -4.47 17.72
N ALA A 52 9.29 -3.45 18.15
CA ALA A 52 9.01 -3.24 19.55
C ALA A 52 7.53 -2.96 19.74
N SER A 53 6.94 -3.58 20.76
CA SER A 53 5.56 -3.32 21.14
C SER A 53 5.38 -3.39 22.65
N LYS A 54 4.59 -2.46 23.18
CA LYS A 54 4.11 -2.51 24.57
C LYS A 54 2.87 -3.39 24.70
N GLN A 55 2.02 -3.41 23.67
CA GLN A 55 0.67 -4.00 23.75
C GLN A 55 0.60 -5.39 23.13
N TYR A 56 1.31 -5.62 22.04
CA TYR A 56 1.20 -6.89 21.31
C TYR A 56 2.22 -7.90 21.82
N SER A 57 1.77 -9.14 21.96
CA SER A 57 2.62 -10.31 22.11
C SER A 57 3.09 -10.75 20.73
N PHE A 58 4.33 -11.21 20.62
CA PHE A 58 4.87 -11.73 19.36
C PHE A 58 4.54 -13.20 19.13
N GLU A 59 3.87 -13.83 20.09
CA GLU A 59 3.37 -15.18 20.07
C GLU A 59 1.83 -15.14 20.09
N PRO A 60 1.11 -15.95 19.29
CA PRO A 60 1.59 -17.04 18.44
C PRO A 60 2.16 -16.58 17.08
N VAL A 61 3.03 -17.40 16.53
CA VAL A 61 3.58 -17.24 15.18
C VAL A 61 2.54 -17.76 14.17
N ALA A 62 1.81 -16.85 13.52
CA ALA A 62 0.84 -17.18 12.49
C ALA A 62 1.54 -17.72 11.23
N LYS A 63 0.86 -18.57 10.45
CA LYS A 63 1.36 -19.00 9.13
C LYS A 63 0.76 -18.08 8.07
N THR A 64 1.61 -17.50 7.22
CA THR A 64 1.15 -16.65 6.10
C THR A 64 1.66 -17.17 4.77
N LYS A 65 0.85 -17.07 3.72
CA LYS A 65 1.28 -17.36 2.36
C LYS A 65 2.16 -16.21 1.87
N ARG A 66 3.42 -16.50 1.54
CA ARG A 66 4.35 -15.53 0.96
C ARG A 66 5.18 -16.12 -0.16
N TRP A 67 5.56 -15.27 -1.10
CA TRP A 67 6.56 -15.60 -2.11
C TRP A 67 7.95 -15.73 -1.45
N SER A 68 8.63 -16.85 -1.69
CA SER A 68 10.03 -17.04 -1.32
C SER A 68 10.90 -16.90 -2.57
N ASN A 69 11.84 -15.95 -2.56
CA ASN A 69 12.72 -15.74 -3.70
C ASN A 69 13.72 -16.89 -3.90
N ASN A 70 14.23 -17.47 -2.79
CA ASN A 70 15.15 -18.62 -2.84
C ASN A 70 14.51 -19.83 -3.51
N ASP A 71 13.24 -20.09 -3.19
CA ASP A 71 12.55 -21.29 -3.66
C ASP A 71 11.67 -21.01 -4.90
N LYS A 72 11.58 -19.75 -5.33
CA LYS A 72 10.72 -19.24 -6.41
C LYS A 72 9.29 -19.78 -6.34
N LYS A 73 8.74 -19.90 -5.13
CA LYS A 73 7.39 -20.46 -4.89
C LYS A 73 6.72 -19.77 -3.71
N ILE A 74 5.40 -19.88 -3.65
CA ILE A 74 4.61 -19.42 -2.50
C ILE A 74 4.72 -20.47 -1.39
N ILE A 75 5.34 -20.10 -0.26
CA ILE A 75 5.51 -20.94 0.92
C ILE A 75 4.55 -20.47 2.02
N ARG A 76 4.09 -21.41 2.85
CA ARG A 76 3.39 -21.11 4.11
C ARG A 76 4.42 -21.03 5.22
N ASP A 77 4.98 -19.86 5.43
CA ASP A 77 6.02 -19.67 6.43
C ASP A 77 5.46 -19.07 7.73
N ARG A 78 6.22 -19.30 8.80
CA ARG A 78 6.03 -18.69 10.12
C ARG A 78 6.13 -17.18 9.99
N TYR A 79 5.21 -16.47 10.63
CA TYR A 79 5.12 -15.03 10.60
C TYR A 79 4.72 -14.49 11.97
N ILE A 80 5.45 -13.49 12.44
CA ILE A 80 5.18 -12.88 13.73
C ILE A 80 3.96 -11.97 13.61
N ASN A 81 2.95 -12.16 14.46
CA ASN A 81 1.73 -11.33 14.50
C ASN A 81 2.04 -9.83 14.69
N GLY A 82 3.10 -9.48 15.41
CA GLY A 82 3.56 -8.09 15.55
C GLY A 82 3.95 -7.40 14.24
N ILE A 83 4.43 -8.14 13.23
CA ILE A 83 4.69 -7.58 11.89
C ILE A 83 3.36 -7.39 11.17
N LEU A 84 2.37 -8.26 11.39
CA LEU A 84 1.01 -8.15 10.86
C LEU A 84 0.34 -6.85 11.34
N CYS A 85 0.49 -6.51 12.63
CA CYS A 85 0.03 -5.24 13.19
C CYS A 85 0.76 -4.02 12.59
N LEU A 86 2.07 -4.12 12.34
CA LEU A 86 2.82 -3.06 11.67
C LEU A 86 2.46 -2.94 10.18
N ASN A 87 2.12 -4.04 9.52
CA ASN A 87 1.67 -4.01 8.13
C ASN A 87 0.30 -3.30 8.00
N ILE A 88 -0.55 -3.37 9.03
CA ILE A 88 -1.79 -2.58 9.12
C ILE A 88 -1.49 -1.09 9.30
N ILE A 89 -0.41 -0.74 10.02
CA ILE A 89 0.05 0.65 10.17
C ILE A 89 0.73 1.14 8.87
N ASN A 90 1.40 0.27 8.13
CA ASN A 90 2.02 0.57 6.83
C ASN A 90 1.03 0.53 5.65
N LEU A 91 -0.25 0.20 5.88
CA LEU A 91 -1.28 0.20 4.83
C LEU A 91 -1.45 1.59 4.18
N TRP A 92 -1.06 2.64 4.91
CA TRP A 92 -1.09 4.04 4.50
C TRP A 92 0.07 4.41 3.55
N GLU A 93 1.03 3.51 3.31
CA GLU A 93 2.11 3.70 2.34
C GLU A 93 1.66 3.52 0.89
N ALA A 94 0.56 2.78 0.66
CA ALA A 94 0.02 2.55 -0.68
C ALA A 94 -0.34 3.85 -1.44
N PRO A 95 -1.10 4.82 -0.88
CA PRO A 95 -1.35 6.09 -1.55
C PRO A 95 -0.07 6.90 -1.82
N ILE A 96 0.93 6.81 -0.93
CA ILE A 96 2.21 7.51 -1.10
C ILE A 96 2.99 6.95 -2.32
N ILE A 97 2.93 5.64 -2.55
CA ILE A 97 3.57 4.99 -3.71
C ILE A 97 2.92 5.47 -5.02
N TRP A 98 1.60 5.53 -5.10
CA TRP A 98 0.88 6.00 -6.29
C TRP A 98 1.20 7.46 -6.63
N ILE A 99 1.25 8.32 -5.60
CA ILE A 99 1.61 9.74 -5.76
C ILE A 99 3.06 9.86 -6.25
N LYS A 100 3.99 9.07 -5.71
CA LYS A 100 5.40 9.05 -6.17
C LYS A 100 5.52 8.64 -7.64
N ILE A 101 4.81 7.60 -8.07
CA ILE A 101 4.82 7.15 -9.48
C ILE A 101 4.28 8.25 -10.40
N PHE A 102 3.18 8.89 -10.00
CA PHE A 102 2.55 9.96 -10.79
C PHE A 102 3.48 11.18 -10.93
N LEU A 103 4.14 11.60 -9.86
CA LEU A 103 5.07 12.74 -9.89
C LEU A 103 6.34 12.47 -10.70
N SER A 104 6.72 11.21 -10.85
CA SER A 104 7.88 10.79 -11.66
C SER A 104 7.61 10.78 -13.17
N THR A 105 6.36 10.82 -13.62
CA THR A 105 5.99 10.52 -15.02
C THR A 105 5.57 11.72 -15.88
N GLY A 106 5.77 12.96 -15.44
CA GLY A 106 5.55 14.12 -16.34
C GLY A 106 5.27 15.47 -15.70
N VAL A 107 5.26 15.58 -14.36
CA VAL A 107 5.05 16.87 -13.68
C VAL A 107 6.37 17.66 -13.68
N PRO A 108 6.39 18.92 -14.16
CA PRO A 108 7.58 19.76 -14.10
C PRO A 108 8.00 20.00 -12.64
N HIS A 109 9.31 20.06 -12.39
CA HIS A 109 9.91 20.01 -11.05
C HIS A 109 9.27 20.97 -10.03
N GLY A 110 8.97 22.22 -10.44
CA GLY A 110 8.38 23.23 -9.55
C GLY A 110 6.95 22.96 -9.10
N LEU A 111 6.17 22.18 -9.87
CA LEU A 111 4.78 21.86 -9.52
C LEU A 111 4.65 20.54 -8.76
N LYS A 112 5.73 19.74 -8.67
CA LYS A 112 5.68 18.40 -8.07
C LYS A 112 5.16 18.44 -6.64
N MET A 113 5.70 19.32 -5.79
CA MET A 113 5.27 19.39 -4.38
C MET A 113 3.81 19.82 -4.23
N MET A 114 3.36 20.77 -5.05
CA MET A 114 1.97 21.25 -5.03
C MET A 114 1.01 20.15 -5.48
N VAL A 115 1.31 19.51 -6.61
CA VAL A 115 0.53 18.40 -7.16
C VAL A 115 0.53 17.21 -6.21
N ALA A 116 1.66 16.89 -5.58
CA ALA A 116 1.77 15.82 -4.58
C ALA A 116 0.79 16.04 -3.42
N THR A 117 0.81 17.26 -2.88
CA THR A 117 -0.02 17.64 -1.73
C THR A 117 -1.49 17.60 -2.09
N PHE A 118 -1.85 18.13 -3.26
CA PHE A 118 -3.23 18.11 -3.76
C PHE A 118 -3.76 16.68 -4.01
N LEU A 119 -2.94 15.81 -4.61
CA LEU A 119 -3.35 14.43 -4.83
C LEU A 119 -3.47 13.65 -3.51
N PHE A 120 -2.61 13.94 -2.54
CA PHE A 120 -2.70 13.35 -1.20
C PHE A 120 -4.01 13.74 -0.50
N THR A 121 -4.38 15.03 -0.54
CA THR A 121 -5.61 15.50 0.11
C THR A 121 -6.88 14.94 -0.54
N LEU A 122 -6.84 14.55 -1.82
CA LEU A 122 -7.95 13.85 -2.48
C LEU A 122 -7.97 12.33 -2.18
N GLU A 123 -6.81 11.69 -2.07
CA GLU A 123 -6.73 10.24 -1.91
C GLU A 123 -7.15 9.75 -0.50
N VAL A 124 -6.75 10.48 0.55
CA VAL A 124 -7.10 10.14 1.94
C VAL A 124 -8.62 10.06 2.16
N PRO A 125 -9.45 11.05 1.78
CA PRO A 125 -10.89 10.98 1.97
C PRO A 125 -11.55 9.87 1.13
N ILE A 126 -11.04 9.55 -0.07
CA ILE A 126 -11.57 8.44 -0.89
C ILE A 126 -11.36 7.10 -0.17
N GLN A 127 -10.18 6.87 0.39
CA GLN A 127 -9.91 5.65 1.15
C GLN A 127 -10.75 5.56 2.43
N ASN A 128 -10.90 6.68 3.15
CA ASN A 128 -11.76 6.75 4.33
C ASN A 128 -13.24 6.51 3.97
N ALA A 129 -13.73 7.07 2.86
CA ALA A 129 -15.07 6.85 2.36
C ALA A 129 -15.31 5.38 1.99
N LEU A 130 -14.32 4.70 1.39
CA LEU A 130 -14.41 3.27 1.11
C LEU A 130 -14.44 2.43 2.39
N LEU A 131 -13.68 2.80 3.42
CA LEU A 131 -13.74 2.15 4.73
C LEU A 131 -15.14 2.28 5.34
N LEU A 132 -15.71 3.49 5.33
CA LEU A 132 -17.08 3.73 5.78
C LEU A 132 -18.11 2.94 4.97
N TYR A 133 -17.95 2.90 3.65
CA TYR A 133 -18.80 2.12 2.75
C TYR A 133 -18.80 0.63 3.13
N ARG A 134 -17.63 0.08 3.49
CA ARG A 134 -17.47 -1.32 3.92
C ARG A 134 -18.01 -1.59 5.32
N LEU A 135 -17.99 -0.60 6.20
CA LEU A 135 -18.55 -0.72 7.55
C LEU A 135 -20.09 -0.62 7.54
N CYS A 136 -20.68 -0.04 6.49
CA CYS A 136 -22.12 0.12 6.38
C CYS A 136 -22.81 -1.25 6.21
N PRO A 137 -23.73 -1.65 7.12
CA PRO A 137 -24.37 -2.95 7.08
C PRO A 137 -25.19 -3.20 5.80
N SER A 138 -25.76 -2.16 5.20
CA SER A 138 -26.56 -2.24 3.97
C SER A 138 -25.73 -2.69 2.76
N ASN A 139 -24.42 -2.44 2.79
CA ASN A 139 -23.53 -2.62 1.64
C ASN A 139 -22.62 -3.85 1.79
N ASN A 140 -22.81 -4.63 2.86
CA ASN A 140 -21.95 -5.76 3.21
C ASN A 140 -21.98 -6.90 2.16
N CYS A 141 -23.04 -6.95 1.35
CA CYS A 141 -23.19 -7.90 0.24
C CYS A 141 -22.35 -7.52 -0.99
N ASN A 142 -22.09 -6.22 -1.20
CA ASN A 142 -21.38 -5.71 -2.38
C ASN A 142 -19.99 -5.23 -1.98
N LYS A 143 -19.04 -6.17 -1.88
CA LYS A 143 -17.64 -5.85 -1.63
C LYS A 143 -17.02 -5.26 -2.90
N ILE A 144 -16.84 -3.94 -2.91
CA ILE A 144 -16.25 -3.19 -4.03
C ILE A 144 -14.74 -3.00 -3.78
N ASP A 145 -13.95 -3.14 -4.85
CA ASP A 145 -12.53 -2.82 -4.85
C ASP A 145 -12.29 -1.30 -4.98
N LEU A 146 -11.15 -0.81 -4.49
CA LEU A 146 -10.84 0.63 -4.46
C LEU A 146 -10.92 1.26 -5.85
N LEU A 147 -10.47 0.55 -6.88
CA LEU A 147 -10.47 1.05 -8.24
C LEU A 147 -11.90 1.18 -8.80
N GLN A 148 -12.78 0.21 -8.49
CA GLN A 148 -14.18 0.28 -8.89
C GLN A 148 -14.92 1.39 -8.15
N PHE A 149 -14.66 1.55 -6.84
CA PHE A 149 -15.21 2.64 -6.05
C PHE A 149 -14.85 4.03 -6.61
N ARG A 150 -13.59 4.21 -7.03
CA ARG A 150 -13.16 5.45 -7.71
C ARG A 150 -13.90 5.68 -9.03
N ARG A 151 -14.13 4.63 -9.83
CA ARG A 151 -14.88 4.76 -11.08
C ARG A 151 -16.31 5.22 -10.84
N GLU A 152 -16.99 4.67 -9.83
CA GLU A 152 -18.36 5.05 -9.48
C GLU A 152 -18.44 6.52 -9.05
N ILE A 153 -17.51 6.97 -8.19
CA ILE A 153 -17.38 8.37 -7.82
C ILE A 153 -17.22 9.24 -9.08
N CYS A 154 -16.24 8.93 -9.93
CA CYS A 154 -16.02 9.67 -11.16
C CYS A 154 -17.27 9.70 -12.05
N GLN A 155 -17.95 8.57 -12.23
CA GLN A 155 -19.17 8.47 -13.04
C GLN A 155 -20.31 9.35 -12.50
N ILE A 156 -20.48 9.42 -11.18
CA ILE A 156 -21.47 10.29 -10.51
C ILE A 156 -21.12 11.76 -10.74
N TYR A 157 -19.85 12.15 -10.56
CA TYR A 157 -19.41 13.51 -10.84
C TYR A 157 -19.59 13.86 -12.33
N PHE A 158 -19.25 12.94 -13.24
CA PHE A 158 -19.48 13.15 -14.66
C PHE A 158 -20.98 13.25 -15.00
N SER A 159 -21.86 12.43 -14.41
CA SER A 159 -23.29 12.52 -14.67
C SER A 159 -23.88 13.85 -14.18
N ASN A 160 -23.46 14.30 -13.00
CA ASN A 160 -24.01 15.50 -12.36
C ASN A 160 -23.51 16.80 -13.00
N TYR A 161 -22.25 16.83 -13.45
CA TYR A 161 -21.60 18.02 -14.00
C TYR A 161 -21.38 17.97 -15.52
N LYS A 162 -22.16 17.15 -16.25
CA LYS A 162 -22.24 17.17 -17.71
C LYS A 162 -22.73 18.55 -18.21
N LYS A 163 -21.83 19.53 -18.28
CA LYS A 163 -22.00 20.69 -19.15
C LYS A 163 -21.67 20.20 -20.56
N ARG A 164 -22.59 20.37 -21.51
CA ARG A 164 -22.22 20.28 -22.93
C ARG A 164 -21.04 21.24 -23.13
N PRO A 165 -19.95 20.84 -23.81
CA PRO A 165 -18.90 21.80 -24.14
C PRO A 165 -19.58 22.96 -24.86
N ASN A 166 -19.41 24.18 -24.36
CA ASN A 166 -19.79 25.35 -25.13
C ASN A 166 -18.92 25.30 -26.39
N ASN A 167 -19.56 25.16 -27.56
CA ASN A 167 -18.89 25.17 -28.86
C ASN A 167 -18.08 26.48 -29.13
N SER A 168 -18.11 27.45 -28.21
CA SER A 168 -17.39 28.72 -28.29
C SER A 168 -15.89 28.62 -27.96
N LEU A 169 -15.42 27.52 -27.35
CA LEU A 169 -13.99 27.26 -27.15
C LEU A 169 -13.61 26.01 -27.94
N ALA A 170 -13.60 26.16 -29.26
CA ALA A 170 -12.97 25.21 -30.16
C ALA A 170 -11.44 25.24 -29.92
N THR A 171 -10.97 24.51 -28.91
CA THR A 171 -9.63 23.92 -28.99
C THR A 171 -9.66 23.04 -30.23
N GLY A 172 -9.00 23.52 -31.30
CA GLY A 172 -8.86 22.97 -32.64
C GLY A 172 -9.70 21.74 -33.00
N LYS A 173 -10.43 21.82 -34.14
CA LYS A 173 -11.04 20.67 -34.81
C LYS A 173 -10.10 19.45 -34.65
N PRO A 174 -10.57 18.30 -34.14
CA PRO A 174 -9.73 17.11 -34.10
C PRO A 174 -9.24 16.90 -35.53
N LYS A 175 -7.92 16.93 -35.74
CA LYS A 175 -7.36 16.53 -37.02
C LYS A 175 -7.92 15.14 -37.28
N THR A 176 -8.63 14.97 -38.39
CA THR A 176 -8.97 13.64 -38.91
C THR A 176 -7.66 12.88 -39.00
N LEU A 177 -7.41 11.99 -38.02
CA LEU A 177 -6.34 11.02 -38.11
C LEU A 177 -6.58 10.28 -39.43
N SER A 178 -5.63 10.40 -40.36
CA SER A 178 -5.69 9.70 -41.62
C SER A 178 -5.72 8.20 -41.30
N LYS A 179 -6.90 7.62 -41.50
CA LYS A 179 -7.23 6.19 -41.48
C LYS A 179 -7.03 5.50 -40.12
N ARG A 180 -8.16 5.04 -39.55
CA ARG A 180 -8.18 3.84 -38.68
C ARG A 180 -7.37 2.73 -39.37
N VAL A 181 -6.70 1.90 -38.57
CA VAL A 181 -6.13 0.62 -39.03
C VAL A 181 -7.18 -0.11 -39.89
N SER A 182 -6.78 -0.57 -41.08
CA SER A 182 -7.69 -1.24 -42.01
C SER A 182 -8.28 -2.50 -41.38
N ASP A 183 -9.55 -2.76 -41.67
CA ASP A 183 -10.32 -3.88 -41.08
C ASP A 183 -9.72 -5.25 -41.42
N ASP A 184 -8.83 -5.33 -42.42
CA ASP A 184 -8.06 -6.54 -42.77
C ASP A 184 -7.19 -7.03 -41.60
N VAL A 185 -6.70 -6.13 -40.74
CA VAL A 185 -5.88 -6.48 -39.57
C VAL A 185 -6.76 -6.97 -38.41
N ARG A 186 -8.06 -6.69 -38.43
CA ARG A 186 -8.97 -6.95 -37.31
C ARG A 186 -9.56 -8.36 -37.30
N ASN A 187 -9.60 -9.03 -38.46
CA ASN A 187 -10.23 -10.35 -38.63
C ASN A 187 -9.23 -11.52 -38.62
N ILE A 188 -7.99 -11.30 -38.16
CA ILE A 188 -6.93 -12.33 -38.12
C ILE A 188 -6.65 -12.78 -36.66
N ILE A 189 -7.55 -12.50 -35.71
CA ILE A 189 -7.49 -13.06 -34.34
C ILE A 189 -8.81 -13.73 -34.01
#